data_AF-A0A1I5VDJ0-F1
#
_entry.id   AF-A0A1I5VDJ0-F1
#
_cell.length_a   1.000
_cell.length_b   1.000
_cell.length_c   1.000
_cell.angle_alpha   90.00
_cell.angle_beta   90.00
_cell.angle_gamma   90.00
#
_symmetry.space_group_name_H-M   'P 1'
#
loop_
_entity.id
_entity.type
_entity.pdbx_description
1 polymer ?
#
loop_
_entity_poly.entity_id
_entity_poly.type
_entity_poly.pdbx_seq_one_letter_code
_entity_poly.pdbx_strand_id
1 'polypeptide(L)' 'MNFFKIKTSWSNAEFIILKLCIASAYILVGTYFHDFFYNYFIPVLVVFGITVIWSVYLWIRKMRE' A
#
# COMPACT_ATOMS: atom_id res chain seq x y z
N MET A 1 -10.96 21.19 -9.23
CA MET A 1 -10.61 19.75 -9.25
C MET A 1 -10.26 19.33 -7.84
N ASN A 2 -10.93 18.33 -7.27
CA ASN A 2 -10.58 17.84 -5.93
C ASN A 2 -9.48 16.78 -6.08
N PHE A 3 -8.27 17.05 -5.55
CA PHE A 3 -7.11 16.16 -5.61
C PHE A 3 -7.44 14.73 -5.18
N PHE A 4 -8.27 14.58 -4.14
CA PHE A 4 -8.70 13.28 -3.60
C PHE A 4 -9.69 12.51 -4.48
N LYS A 5 -10.22 13.11 -5.54
CA LYS A 5 -11.16 12.48 -6.48
C LYS A 5 -10.53 12.21 -7.86
N ILE A 6 -9.25 12.52 -8.06
CA ILE A 6 -8.57 12.28 -9.33
C ILE A 6 -8.36 10.78 -9.52
N LYS A 7 -8.91 10.22 -10.60
CA LYS A 7 -8.66 8.83 -10.98
C LYS A 7 -7.35 8.77 -11.76
N THR A 8 -6.39 7.97 -11.28
CA THR A 8 -5.20 7.60 -12.05
C THR A 8 -5.54 6.39 -12.92
N SER A 9 -5.43 6.53 -14.24
CA SER A 9 -5.62 5.45 -15.21
C SER A 9 -4.25 4.96 -15.70
N TRP A 10 -3.58 4.15 -14.90
CA TRP A 10 -2.32 3.52 -15.29
C TRP A 10 -2.61 2.12 -15.82
N SER A 11 -1.98 1.73 -16.92
CA SER A 11 -1.92 0.34 -17.32
C SER A 11 -1.13 -0.47 -16.27
N ASN A 12 -1.37 -1.78 -16.21
CA ASN A 12 -0.63 -2.66 -15.29
C ASN A 12 0.88 -2.60 -15.51
N ALA A 13 1.32 -2.38 -16.76
CA ALA A 13 2.71 -2.22 -17.13
C ALA A 13 3.32 -0.92 -16.55
N GLU A 14 2.64 0.22 -16.70
CA GLU A 14 3.11 1.50 -16.13
C GLU A 14 3.17 1.46 -14.60
N PHE A 15 2.23 0.74 -13.98
CA PHE A 15 2.14 0.60 -12.53
C PHE A 15 3.29 -0.22 -11.92
N ILE A 16 4.06 -0.98 -12.72
CA ILE A 16 5.18 -1.78 -12.21
C ILE A 16 6.29 -0.92 -11.62
N ILE A 17 6.57 0.24 -12.20
CA ILE A 17 7.63 1.15 -11.74
C ILE A 17 7.29 1.66 -10.34
N LEU A 18 6.03 2.05 -10.12
CA LEU A 18 5.58 2.52 -8.82
C LEU A 18 5.62 1.38 -7.78
N LYS A 19 5.21 0.16 -8.15
CA LYS A 19 5.33 -1.02 -7.27
C LYS A 19 6.77 -1.28 -6.84
N LEU A 20 7.72 -1.20 -7.78
CA LEU A 20 9.14 -1.38 -7.49
C LEU A 20 9.68 -0.28 -6.58
N CYS A 21 9.28 0.97 -6.80
CA CYS A 21 9.65 2.10 -5.94
C CYS A 21 9.14 1.94 -4.49
N ILE A 22 7.88 1.53 -4.31
CA ILE A 22 7.32 1.28 -2.98
C ILE A 22 8.01 0.06 -2.33
N ALA A 23 8.23 -1.01 -3.09
CA ALA A 23 8.91 -2.21 -2.60
C ALA A 23 10.35 -1.91 -2.14
N SER A 24 11.10 -1.11 -2.89
CA SER A 24 12.46 -0.71 -2.49
C SER A 24 12.45 0.15 -1.23
N ALA A 25 11.49 1.06 -1.08
CA ALA A 25 11.31 1.83 0.15
C ALA A 25 11.03 0.91 1.37
N TYR A 26 10.18 -0.11 1.22
CA TYR A 26 9.94 -1.07 2.30
C TYR A 26 11.18 -1.89 2.67
N ILE A 27 11.98 -2.29 1.68
CA ILE A 27 13.26 -2.97 1.94
C ILE A 27 14.19 -2.04 2.72
N LEU A 28 14.35 -0.78 2.29
CA LEU A 28 15.18 0.20 3.01
C LEU A 28 14.72 0.42 4.45
N VAL A 29 13.40 0.56 4.65
CA VAL A 29 12.84 0.71 6.00
C VAL A 29 13.13 -0.54 6.84
N GLY A 30 12.91 -1.73 6.27
CA GLY A 30 13.18 -3.00 6.95
C GLY A 30 14.66 -3.20 7.30
N THR A 31 15.59 -2.77 6.44
CA THR A 31 17.03 -2.97 6.67
C THR A 31 17.62 -1.97 7.67
N TYR A 32 17.15 -0.71 7.68
CA TYR A 32 17.74 0.34 8.52
C TYR A 32 16.97 0.59 9.83
N PHE A 33 15.68 0.26 9.88
CA PHE A 33 14.82 0.58 11.03
C PHE A 33 14.20 -0.69 11.67
N HIS A 34 14.78 -1.87 11.42
CA HIS A 34 14.27 -3.14 11.94
C HIS A 34 13.98 -3.09 13.43
N ASP A 35 14.95 -2.67 14.24
CA ASP A 35 14.84 -2.64 15.70
C ASP A 35 13.75 -1.68 16.20
N PHE A 36 13.56 -0.57 15.48
CA PHE A 36 12.47 0.37 15.77
C PHE A 36 11.12 -0.29 15.50
N PHE A 37 10.94 -0.88 14.31
CA PHE A 37 9.66 -1.49 13.93
C PHE A 37 9.35 -2.79 14.68
N TYR A 38 10.36 -3.50 15.18
CA TYR A 38 10.18 -4.68 16.03
C TYR A 38 9.33 -4.35 17.27
N ASN A 39 9.58 -3.20 17.91
CA ASN A 39 8.83 -2.73 19.08
C ASN A 39 7.37 -2.36 18.76
N TYR A 40 7.06 -2.05 17.49
CA TYR A 40 5.73 -1.67 17.03
C TYR A 40 5.09 -2.71 16.10
N PHE A 41 5.60 -3.94 16.11
CA PHE A 41 5.16 -4.99 15.19
C PHE A 41 3.65 -5.24 15.28
N ILE A 42 3.10 -5.34 16.50
CA ILE A 42 1.67 -5.61 16.71
C ILE A 42 0.79 -4.46 16.16
N PRO A 43 1.01 -3.17 16.52
CA PRO A 43 0.30 -2.06 15.90
C PRO A 43 0.38 -2.04 14.37
N VAL A 44 1.59 -2.24 13.81
CA VAL A 44 1.81 -2.23 12.35
C VAL A 44 1.03 -3.37 11.67
N LEU A 45 1.04 -4.57 12.27
CA LEU A 45 0.33 -5.72 11.75
C LEU A 45 -1.19 -5.50 11.75
N VAL A 46 -1.73 -4.88 12.80
CA VAL A 46 -3.17 -4.54 12.88
C VAL A 46 -3.55 -3.54 11.78
N VAL A 47 -2.76 -2.48 11.60
CA VAL A 47 -2.98 -1.49 10.53
C VAL A 47 -2.91 -2.16 9.16
N PHE A 48 -1.93 -3.05 8.94
CA PHE A 48 -1.81 -3.81 7.70
C PHE A 48 -3.05 -4.68 7.46
N GLY A 49 -3.50 -5.45 8.45
CA GLY A 49 -4.68 -6.32 8.31
C GLY A 49 -5.94 -5.53 7.94
N ILE A 50 -6.22 -4.44 8.66
CA ILE A 50 -7.38 -3.58 8.38
C ILE A 50 -7.30 -2.99 6.97
N THR A 51 -6.14 -2.47 6.57
CA THR A 51 -5.97 -1.82 5.26
C THR A 51 -6.03 -2.82 4.11
N VAL A 52 -5.56 -4.06 4.29
CA VAL A 52 -5.72 -5.13 3.30
C VAL A 52 -7.20 -5.46 3.08
N ILE A 53 -7.95 -5.69 4.17
CA ILE A 53 -9.40 -5.99 4.08
C ILE A 53 -10.13 -4.84 3.38
N TRP A 54 -9.83 -3.60 3.78
CA TRP A 54 -10.44 -2.41 3.19
C TRP A 54 -10.10 -2.27 1.70
N SER A 55 -8.86 -2.52 1.32
CA SER A 55 -8.40 -2.44 -0.07
C SER A 55 -9.09 -3.48 -0.96
N VAL A 56 -9.22 -4.72 -0.46
CA VAL A 56 -9.94 -5.80 -1.17
C VAL A 56 -11.42 -5.44 -1.32
N TYR A 57 -12.06 -4.94 -0.26
CA TYR A 57 -13.44 -4.48 -0.31
C TYR A 57 -13.65 -3.37 -1.37
N LEU A 58 -12.80 -2.35 -1.38
CA LEU A 58 -12.85 -1.28 -2.37
C LEU A 58 -12.65 -1.80 -3.79
N TRP A 59 -11.74 -2.76 -3.99
CA TRP A 59 -11.51 -3.36 -5.30
C TRP A 59 -12.74 -4.14 -5.78
N ILE A 60 -13.31 -5.01 -4.95
CA ILE A 60 -14.52 -5.78 -5.30
C ILE A 60 -15.67 -4.83 -5.64
N ARG A 61 -15.89 -3.78 -4.83
CA ARG A 61 -16.92 -2.78 -5.10
C ARG A 61 -16.71 -2.10 -6.44
N LYS A 62 -15.48 -1.71 -6.76
CA LYS A 62 -15.11 -1.07 -8.03
C LYS A 62 -15.27 -1.99 -9.25
N MET A 63 -15.16 -3.31 -9.09
CA MET A 63 -15.37 -4.28 -10.18
C MET A 63 -16.85 -4.59 -10.42
N ARG A 64 -17.72 -4.30 -9.44
CA ARG A 64 -19.17 -4.54 -9.52
C ARG A 64 -19.93 -3.32 -10.07
N GLU A 65 -19.40 -2.11 -9.88
CA GLU A 65 -19.85 -0.87 -10.55
C GLU A 65 -19.31 -0.79 -11.98
#